data_AF-A0A9D7H4Z4-F1
#
_entry.id   AF-A0A9D7H4Z4-F1
#
_cell.length_a   1.000
_cell.length_b   1.000
_cell.length_c   1.000
_cell.angle_alpha   90.00
_cell.angle_beta   90.00
_cell.angle_gamma   90.00
#
_symmetry.space_group_name_H-M   'P 1'
#
loop_
_entity.id
_entity.type
_entity.pdbx_description
1 polymer ?
#
loop_
_entity_poly.entity_id
_entity_poly.type
_entity_poly.pdbx_seq_one_letter_code
_entity_poly.pdbx_strand_id
1 'polypeptide(L)'
;MLWTGDTARATRLRDLFSVNGFEVTLHSGDHVPESHDVCIVIATDQGSARLRVMRRDLSTVPVLVLDSRGIGETAALIREGASDVTLGEADEPQLLKKVSRLLPRPKVNPA
;
A
#
# COMPACT_ATOMS: atom_id res chain seq x y z
N MET A 1 -0.32 -4.39 5.34
CA MET A 1 -1.50 -3.61 5.78
C MET A 1 -2.19 -2.92 4.61
N LEU A 2 -3.52 -2.84 4.62
CA LEU A 2 -4.35 -2.05 3.70
C LEU A 2 -5.00 -0.87 4.43
N TRP A 3 -4.71 0.36 4.01
CA TRP A 3 -5.31 1.57 4.58
C TRP A 3 -6.31 2.21 3.59
N THR A 4 -7.60 2.09 3.89
CA THR A 4 -8.67 2.55 3.00
C THR A 4 -10.00 2.77 3.72
N GLY A 5 -10.81 3.70 3.21
CA GLY A 5 -12.22 3.84 3.62
C GLY A 5 -13.16 2.93 2.82
N ASP A 6 -12.70 2.37 1.70
CA ASP A 6 -13.43 1.43 0.87
C ASP A 6 -13.23 -0.01 1.38
N THR A 7 -14.13 -0.44 2.25
CA THR A 7 -14.07 -1.75 2.93
C THR A 7 -14.30 -2.93 1.98
N ALA A 8 -15.15 -2.77 0.95
CA ALA A 8 -15.43 -3.82 -0.01
C ALA A 8 -14.18 -4.16 -0.82
N ARG A 9 -13.49 -3.13 -1.30
CA ARG A 9 -12.23 -3.29 -2.03
C ARG A 9 -11.10 -3.78 -1.12
N ALA A 10 -11.02 -3.28 0.11
CA ALA A 10 -10.04 -3.76 1.08
C ALA A 10 -10.18 -5.26 1.32
N THR A 11 -11.43 -5.74 1.43
CA THR A 11 -11.74 -7.16 1.66
C THR A 11 -11.24 -8.02 0.51
N ARG A 12 -11.57 -7.65 -0.75
CA ARG A 12 -11.09 -8.38 -1.94
C ARG A 12 -9.56 -8.46 -2.01
N LEU A 13 -8.89 -7.34 -1.75
CA LEU A 13 -7.43 -7.28 -1.76
C LEU A 13 -6.82 -8.09 -0.63
N ARG A 14 -7.40 -8.03 0.57
CA ARG A 14 -6.97 -8.88 1.70
C ARG A 14 -7.07 -10.34 1.32
N ASP A 15 -8.19 -10.78 0.76
CA ASP A 15 -8.38 -12.18 0.39
C ASP A 15 -7.36 -12.60 -0.68
N LEU A 16 -7.13 -11.78 -1.71
CA LEU A 16 -6.09 -11.99 -2.73
C LEU A 16 -4.69 -12.13 -2.11
N PHE A 17 -4.31 -11.25 -1.19
CA PHE A 17 -2.98 -11.30 -0.58
C PHE A 17 -2.86 -12.47 0.40
N SER A 18 -3.89 -12.77 1.17
CA SER A 18 -3.91 -13.91 2.11
C SER A 18 -3.74 -15.25 1.39
N VAL A 19 -4.41 -15.47 0.25
CA VAL A 19 -4.23 -16.72 -0.52
C VAL A 19 -2.82 -16.83 -1.13
N ASN A 20 -2.09 -15.72 -1.24
CA ASN A 20 -0.70 -15.68 -1.69
C ASN A 20 0.31 -15.64 -0.53
N GLY A 21 -0.13 -15.91 0.71
CA GLY A 21 0.74 -16.07 1.86
C GLY A 21 1.16 -14.77 2.55
N PHE A 22 0.50 -13.64 2.26
CA PHE A 22 0.75 -12.39 2.97
C PHE A 22 -0.19 -12.23 4.16
N GLU A 23 0.36 -11.80 5.29
CA GLU A 23 -0.47 -11.35 6.42
C GLU A 23 -0.99 -9.93 6.15
N VAL A 24 -2.31 -9.78 6.14
CA VAL A 24 -2.96 -8.50 5.79
C VAL A 24 -3.91 -8.04 6.88
N THR A 25 -3.55 -6.93 7.51
CA THR A 25 -4.39 -6.13 8.39
C THR A 25 -5.15 -5.07 7.60
N LEU A 26 -6.43 -4.87 7.94
CA LEU A 26 -7.27 -3.81 7.39
C LEU A 26 -7.32 -2.63 8.36
N HIS A 27 -7.07 -1.42 7.85
CA HIS A 27 -7.16 -0.19 8.62
C HIS A 27 -8.04 0.83 7.89
N SER A 28 -9.07 1.33 8.55
CA SER A 28 -10.02 2.30 7.97
C SER A 28 -10.07 3.64 8.70
N GLY A 29 -9.41 3.76 9.86
CA GLY A 29 -9.36 5.00 10.64
C GLY A 29 -8.46 6.07 10.01
N ASP A 30 -8.52 7.29 10.57
CA ASP A 30 -7.71 8.43 10.11
C ASP A 30 -6.38 8.57 10.86
N HIS A 31 -6.17 7.74 11.88
CA HIS A 31 -4.92 7.68 12.64
C HIS A 31 -3.87 6.85 11.90
N VAL A 32 -2.60 7.15 12.15
CA VAL A 32 -1.51 6.34 11.63
C VAL A 32 -1.58 4.95 12.26
N PRO A 33 -1.65 3.90 11.45
CA PRO A 33 -1.59 2.54 11.96
C PRO A 33 -0.22 2.22 12.55
N GLU A 34 -0.16 1.19 13.40
CA GLU A 34 1.11 0.72 13.98
C GLU A 34 2.09 0.23 12.89
N SER A 35 3.37 0.07 13.22
CA SER A 35 4.40 -0.28 12.23
C SER A 35 4.11 -1.60 11.52
N HIS A 36 4.14 -1.60 10.18
CA HIS A 36 4.02 -2.79 9.33
C HIS A 36 5.15 -2.80 8.29
N ASP A 37 5.50 -3.98 7.77
CA ASP A 37 6.57 -4.13 6.78
C ASP A 37 6.26 -3.43 5.45
N VAL A 38 4.99 -3.41 5.04
CA VAL A 38 4.47 -2.69 3.86
C VAL A 38 3.08 -2.16 4.16
N CYS A 39 2.83 -0.92 3.74
CA CYS A 39 1.49 -0.35 3.72
C CYS A 39 1.00 -0.13 2.28
N ILE A 40 -0.21 -0.57 2.01
CA ILE A 40 -0.91 -0.29 0.76
C ILE A 40 -2.01 0.71 1.05
N VAL A 41 -1.92 1.89 0.46
CA VAL A 41 -2.94 2.94 0.56
C VAL A 41 -3.81 2.87 -0.68
N ILE A 42 -5.12 2.75 -0.52
CA ILE A 42 -6.04 2.88 -1.65
C ILE A 42 -6.37 4.36 -1.79
N ALA A 43 -5.84 4.99 -2.84
CA ALA A 43 -6.05 6.40 -3.11
C ALA A 43 -7.43 6.65 -3.71
N THR A 44 -8.37 6.89 -2.80
CA THR A 44 -9.59 7.66 -3.01
C THR A 44 -9.31 9.14 -2.73
N ASP A 45 -10.33 9.98 -2.52
CA ASP A 45 -10.19 11.42 -2.21
C ASP A 45 -9.28 11.71 -0.99
N GLN A 46 -9.07 10.73 -0.11
CA GLN A 46 -8.25 10.85 1.11
C GLN A 46 -6.84 10.24 0.97
N GLY A 47 -6.48 9.67 -0.19
CA GLY A 47 -5.23 8.94 -0.40
C GLY A 47 -3.97 9.78 -0.12
N SER A 48 -3.91 10.99 -0.68
CA SER A 48 -2.79 11.91 -0.48
C SER A 48 -2.66 12.37 0.97
N ALA A 49 -3.78 12.64 1.65
CA ALA A 49 -3.76 13.02 3.06
C ALA A 49 -3.15 11.89 3.91
N ARG A 50 -3.62 10.65 3.73
CA ARG A 50 -3.10 9.47 4.43
C ARG A 50 -1.63 9.20 4.15
N LEU A 51 -1.20 9.36 2.89
CA LEU A 51 0.21 9.24 2.51
C LEU A 51 1.09 10.25 3.26
N ARG A 52 0.68 11.53 3.33
CA ARG A 52 1.43 12.57 4.05
C ARG A 52 1.55 12.28 5.54
N VAL A 53 0.46 11.85 6.18
CA VAL A 53 0.49 11.46 7.60
C VAL A 53 1.45 10.28 7.80
N MET A 54 1.40 9.28 6.92
CA MET A 54 2.30 8.13 7.01
C MET A 54 3.77 8.46 6.77
N ARG A 55 4.09 9.43 5.91
CA ARG A 55 5.49 9.88 5.72
C ARG A 55 6.03 10.65 6.90
N ARG A 56 5.17 11.33 7.66
CA ARG A 56 5.56 12.01 8.89
C ARG A 56 5.94 11.02 9.99
N ASP A 57 5.12 10.00 10.20
CA ASP A 57 5.22 9.14 11.39
C ASP A 57 5.90 7.78 11.12
N LEU A 58 5.89 7.30 9.87
CA LEU A 58 6.44 6.01 9.44
C LEU A 58 7.30 6.15 8.17
N SER A 59 8.28 7.04 8.19
CA SER A 59 9.10 7.41 7.01
C SER A 59 9.83 6.25 6.33
N THR A 60 10.12 5.17 7.07
CA THR A 60 10.86 3.99 6.57
C THR A 60 9.98 2.91 5.96
N VAL A 61 8.67 2.92 6.24
CA VAL A 61 7.75 1.89 5.73
C VAL A 61 7.51 2.11 4.24
N PRO A 62 7.70 1.11 3.37
CA PRO A 62 7.33 1.19 1.96
C PRO A 62 5.83 1.40 1.78
N VAL A 63 5.45 2.32 0.88
CA VAL A 63 4.05 2.64 0.59
C VAL A 63 3.72 2.36 -0.86
N LEU A 64 2.80 1.44 -1.10
CA LEU A 64 2.17 1.25 -2.40
C LEU A 64 0.85 2.01 -2.45
N VAL A 65 0.66 2.88 -3.44
CA VAL A 65 -0.62 3.56 -3.64
C VAL A 65 -1.40 2.91 -4.79
N LEU A 66 -2.65 2.53 -4.52
CA LEU A 66 -3.61 2.08 -5.54
C LEU A 66 -4.50 3.24 -5.94
N ASP A 67 -4.21 3.88 -7.07
CA ASP A 67 -4.91 5.08 -7.52
C ASP A 67 -6.19 4.74 -8.27
N SER A 68 -7.36 4.97 -7.66
CA SER A 68 -8.65 4.80 -8.32
C SER A 68 -9.07 6.00 -9.18
N ARG A 69 -8.32 7.11 -9.16
CA ARG A 69 -8.64 8.34 -9.90
C ARG A 69 -7.93 8.43 -11.26
N GLY A 70 -6.99 7.51 -11.53
CA GLY A 70 -6.32 7.38 -12.83
C GLY A 70 -4.90 7.95 -12.86
N ILE A 71 -4.27 7.94 -14.04
CA ILE A 71 -2.82 8.20 -14.20
C ILE A 71 -2.39 9.63 -13.82
N GLY A 72 -3.32 10.59 -13.85
CA GLY A 72 -3.03 12.03 -13.69
C GLY A 72 -2.36 12.42 -12.38
N GLU A 73 -2.54 11.64 -11.30
CA GLU A 73 -2.00 11.97 -9.97
C GLU A 73 -0.78 11.13 -9.57
N THR A 74 -0.37 10.17 -10.40
CA THR A 74 0.74 9.26 -10.09
C THR A 74 2.03 10.00 -9.75
N ALA A 75 2.41 11.02 -10.54
CA ALA A 75 3.63 11.79 -10.30
C ALA A 75 3.56 12.68 -9.05
N ALA A 76 2.36 13.07 -8.61
CA ALA A 76 2.19 13.80 -7.36
C ALA A 76 2.37 12.85 -6.17
N LEU A 77 1.75 11.68 -6.21
CA LEU A 77 1.84 10.66 -5.15
C LEU A 77 3.27 10.18 -4.92
N ILE A 78 4.06 9.97 -5.99
CA ILE A 78 5.49 9.65 -5.87
C ILE A 78 6.26 10.78 -5.19
N ARG A 79 6.03 12.05 -5.58
CA ARG A 79 6.67 13.21 -4.93
C ARG A 79 6.29 13.36 -3.47
N GLU A 80 5.09 12.91 -3.10
CA GLU A 80 4.62 12.86 -1.71
C GLU A 80 5.18 11.68 -0.91
N GLY A 81 6.01 10.82 -1.51
CA GLY A 81 6.75 9.77 -0.83
C GLY A 81 6.15 8.37 -0.96
N ALA A 82 5.22 8.15 -1.90
CA ALA A 82 4.84 6.80 -2.29
C ALA A 82 6.07 6.04 -2.85
N SER A 83 6.28 4.81 -2.40
CA SER A 83 7.37 3.96 -2.89
C SER A 83 7.06 3.38 -4.27
N ASP A 84 5.78 3.12 -4.54
CA ASP A 84 5.28 2.75 -5.85
C ASP A 84 3.80 3.15 -5.97
N VAL A 85 3.32 3.31 -7.19
CA VAL A 85 1.92 3.61 -7.51
C VAL A 85 1.46 2.63 -8.57
N THR A 86 0.21 2.20 -8.49
CA THR A 86 -0.44 1.43 -9.56
C THR A 86 -1.90 1.82 -9.67
N LEU A 87 -2.47 1.60 -10.85
CA LEU A 87 -3.87 1.92 -11.08
C LEU A 87 -4.78 1.03 -10.25
N GLY A 88 -5.97 1.58 -9.97
CA GLY A 88 -6.95 0.90 -9.15
C GLY A 88 -7.43 -0.42 -9.75
N GLU A 89 -7.37 -0.57 -11.07
CA GLU A 89 -7.75 -1.77 -11.80
C GLU A 89 -6.53 -2.62 -12.21
N ALA A 90 -5.39 -2.42 -11.54
CA ALA A 90 -4.19 -3.18 -11.85
C ALA A 90 -4.42 -4.69 -11.71
N ASP A 91 -3.85 -5.43 -12.65
CA ASP A 91 -3.92 -6.88 -12.71
C ASP A 91 -3.31 -7.51 -11.43
N GLU A 92 -3.95 -8.56 -10.93
CA GLU A 92 -3.62 -9.17 -9.63
C GLU A 92 -2.15 -9.64 -9.56
N PRO A 93 -1.58 -10.32 -10.59
CA PRO A 93 -0.17 -10.70 -10.60
C PRO A 93 0.77 -9.49 -10.58
N GLN A 94 0.40 -8.39 -11.22
CA GLN A 94 1.20 -7.16 -11.21
C GLN A 94 1.22 -6.55 -9.82
N LEU A 95 0.07 -6.54 -9.15
CA LEU A 95 -0.07 -6.05 -7.78
C LEU A 95 0.75 -6.88 -6.80
N LEU A 96 0.66 -8.21 -6.88
CA LEU A 96 1.46 -9.13 -6.06
C LEU A 96 2.96 -8.90 -6.28
N LYS A 97 3.39 -8.76 -7.54
CA LYS A 97 4.80 -8.49 -7.88
C LYS A 97 5.30 -7.17 -7.29
N LYS A 98 4.47 -6.11 -7.26
CA LYS A 98 4.81 -4.82 -6.66
C LYS A 98 4.97 -4.95 -5.15
N VAL A 99 4.04 -5.60 -4.47
CA VAL A 99 4.11 -5.82 -3.01
C VAL A 99 5.35 -6.64 -2.63
N SER A 100 5.62 -7.75 -3.33
CA SER A 100 6.80 -8.59 -3.09
C SER A 100 8.13 -7.85 -3.30
N ARG A 101 8.16 -6.84 -4.17
CA ARG A 101 9.36 -6.00 -4.37
C ARG A 101 9.58 -4.99 -3.24
N LEU A 102 8.50 -4.57 -2.58
CA LEU A 102 8.53 -3.58 -1.50
C LEU A 102 8.82 -4.22 -0.14
N LEU A 103 8.48 -5.50 0.03
CA LEU A 103 8.80 -6.21 1.27
C LEU A 103 10.33 -6.27 1.46
N PRO A 104 10.82 -6.03 2.69
CA PRO A 104 12.22 -6.22 2.99
C PRO A 104 12.60 -7.67 2.70
N ARG A 105 13.62 -7.88 1.84
CA ARG A 105 14.14 -9.23 1.67
C ARG A 105 14.70 -9.70 3.01
N PRO A 106 14.41 -10.94 3.45
CA PRO A 106 15.13 -11.49 4.58
C PRO A 106 16.63 -11.38 4.26
N LYS A 107 17.40 -10.78 5.19
CA LYS A 107 18.86 -10.85 5.13
C LYS A 107 19.20 -12.33 5.25
N VAL A 108 19.38 -12.99 4.11
CA VAL A 108 20.01 -14.30 4.08
C VAL A 108 21.44 -14.04 4.52
N ASN A 109 21.74 -14.28 5.80
CA ASN A 109 23.12 -14.38 6.23
C ASN A 109 23.70 -15.58 5.48
N PRO A 110 24.71 -15.40 4.60
CA PRO A 110 25.47 -16.55 4.14
C PRO A 110 26.15 -17.14 5.38
N ALA A 111 25.80 -18.39 5.69
CA ALA A 111 26.47 -19.20 6.69
C ALA A 111 27.92 -19.49 6.27
#